data_AF-A0A936SEU3-F1
#
_entry.id   AF-A0A936SEU3-F1
#
_cell.length_a   1.000
_cell.length_b   1.000
_cell.length_c   1.000
_cell.angle_alpha   90.00
_cell.angle_beta   90.00
_cell.angle_gamma   90.00
#
_symmetry.space_group_name_H-M   'P 1'
#
loop_
_entity.id
_entity.type
_entity.pdbx_description
1 polymer ?
#
loop_
_entity_poly.entity_id
_entity_poly.type
_entity_poly.pdbx_seq_one_letter_code
_entity_poly.pdbx_strand_id
1 'polypeptide(L)'
;MRRSTDGYLVGDAAAEKIVLEECMFGKEVSLLMFVDGENFALMPPTRDHKRIGEGDTGPNTGGTGTITDSSLLSAEDSSKP
;
A
#
# COMPACT_ATOMS: atom_id res chain seq x y z
N MET A 1 22.50 0.80 -19.13
CA MET A 1 21.09 0.36 -19.23
C MET A 1 21.09 -1.12 -19.60
N ARG A 2 20.39 -2.00 -18.87
CA ARG A 2 20.23 -3.43 -19.23
C ARG A 2 18.79 -3.72 -19.62
N ARG A 3 18.60 -4.65 -20.57
CA ARG A 3 17.25 -5.11 -20.96
C ARG A 3 16.77 -6.15 -19.96
N SER A 4 15.57 -5.95 -19.42
CA SER A 4 14.80 -7.03 -18.82
C SER A 4 14.37 -8.03 -19.91
N THR A 5 14.15 -9.29 -19.55
CA THR A 5 13.74 -10.38 -20.46
C THR A 5 12.44 -10.07 -21.22
N ASP A 6 11.64 -9.12 -20.71
CA ASP A 6 10.36 -8.72 -21.27
C ASP A 6 10.42 -7.38 -22.05
N GLY A 7 11.62 -6.90 -22.41
CA GLY A 7 11.80 -5.74 -23.29
C GLY A 7 11.85 -4.36 -22.63
N TYR A 8 11.67 -4.28 -21.30
CA TYR A 8 11.79 -3.03 -20.55
C TYR A 8 13.26 -2.65 -20.31
N LEU A 9 13.58 -1.36 -20.47
CA LEU A 9 14.90 -0.82 -20.16
C LEU A 9 14.99 -0.49 -18.68
N VAL A 10 15.95 -1.08 -17.98
CA VAL A 10 16.19 -0.85 -16.55
C VAL A 10 17.55 -0.17 -16.39
N GLY A 11 17.60 0.85 -15.53
CA GLY A 11 18.86 1.54 -15.19
C GLY A 11 19.87 0.57 -14.57
N ASP A 12 21.17 0.79 -14.80
CA ASP A 12 22.21 -0.17 -14.40
C ASP A 12 22.22 -0.48 -12.91
N ALA A 13 21.82 0.47 -12.06
CA ALA A 13 21.72 0.30 -10.61
C ALA A 13 20.59 -0.65 -10.18
N ALA A 14 19.51 -0.78 -10.96
CA ALA A 14 18.36 -1.63 -10.63
C ALA A 14 18.44 -3.01 -11.28
N ALA A 15 19.51 -3.29 -12.04
CA ALA A 15 19.63 -4.52 -12.82
C ALA A 15 20.14 -5.74 -12.03
N GLU A 16 20.41 -5.62 -10.72
CA GLU A 16 20.83 -6.74 -9.87
C GLU A 16 19.66 -7.66 -9.50
N LYS A 17 18.50 -7.07 -9.17
CA LYS A 17 17.27 -7.82 -8.87
C LYS A 17 16.05 -6.92 -9.11
N ILE A 18 15.07 -7.47 -9.81
CA ILE A 18 13.80 -6.80 -10.14
C ILE A 18 12.66 -7.58 -9.50
N VAL A 19 11.70 -6.85 -8.93
CA VAL A 19 10.42 -7.39 -8.49
C VAL A 19 9.36 -6.87 -9.45
N LEU A 20 8.60 -7.80 -10.04
CA LEU A 20 7.43 -7.49 -10.85
C LEU A 20 6.19 -7.76 -10.00
N GLU A 21 5.32 -6.77 -9.88
CA GLU A 21 4.07 -6.85 -9.14
C GLU A 21 2.90 -6.42 -10.00
N GLU A 22 1.70 -6.91 -9.67
CA GLU A 22 0.48 -6.44 -10.29
C GLU A 22 0.19 -4.99 -9.86
N CYS A 23 -0.18 -4.14 -10.81
CA CYS A 23 -0.62 -2.78 -10.50
C CYS A 23 -2.05 -2.84 -9.93
N MET A 24 -2.15 -2.74 -8.61
CA MET A 24 -3.43 -2.71 -7.92
C MET A 24 -4.06 -1.31 -7.98
N PHE A 25 -5.37 -1.28 -8.21
CA PHE A 25 -6.18 -0.06 -8.21
C PHE A 25 -7.26 -0.15 -7.15
N GLY A 26 -7.53 0.96 -6.49
CA GLY A 26 -8.54 1.03 -5.44
C GLY A 26 -8.15 2.01 -4.35
N LYS A 27 -8.91 1.99 -3.26
CA LYS A 27 -8.60 2.76 -2.06
C LYS A 27 -7.63 1.95 -1.19
N GLU A 28 -6.52 2.55 -0.80
CA GLU A 28 -5.62 1.97 0.19
C GLU A 28 -6.21 2.14 1.60
N VAL A 29 -6.17 1.07 2.39
CA VAL A 29 -6.59 1.04 3.78
C VAL A 29 -5.54 0.29 4.59
N SER A 30 -5.18 0.82 5.74
CA SER A 30 -4.31 0.22 6.76
C SER A 30 -5.17 -0.45 7.83
N LEU A 31 -4.93 -1.74 8.06
CA LEU A 31 -5.50 -2.51 9.16
C LEU A 31 -4.38 -2.91 10.10
N LEU A 32 -4.46 -2.43 11.34
CA LEU A 32 -3.53 -2.78 12.40
C LEU A 32 -4.25 -3.66 13.42
N MET A 33 -3.50 -4.54 14.08
CA MET A 33 -4.04 -5.42 15.11
C MET A 33 -3.02 -5.70 16.20
N PHE A 34 -3.49 -5.87 17.42
CA PHE A 34 -2.71 -6.48 18.50
C PHE A 34 -2.83 -8.00 18.40
N VAL A 35 -1.73 -8.72 18.60
CA VAL A 35 -1.67 -10.19 18.47
C VAL A 35 -0.87 -10.76 19.65
N ASP A 36 -1.37 -11.82 20.29
CA ASP A 36 -0.69 -12.50 21.40
C ASP A 36 -0.11 -13.89 21.04
N GLY A 37 -0.31 -14.32 19.79
CA GLY A 37 0.12 -15.61 19.24
C GLY A 37 -1.03 -16.57 18.94
N GLU A 38 -2.17 -16.43 19.64
CA GLU A 38 -3.37 -17.24 19.43
C GLU A 38 -4.59 -16.39 19.08
N ASN A 39 -4.65 -15.18 19.65
CA ASN A 39 -5.74 -14.23 19.49
C ASN A 39 -5.25 -12.94 18.85
N PHE A 40 -6.19 -12.20 18.27
CA PHE A 40 -5.95 -10.86 17.78
C PHE A 40 -7.11 -9.90 18.09
N ALA A 41 -6.80 -8.61 18.16
CA ALA A 41 -7.77 -7.54 18.29
C ALA A 41 -7.50 -6.48 17.21
N LEU A 42 -8.48 -6.25 16.33
CA LEU A 42 -8.39 -5.27 15.25
C LEU A 42 -8.51 -3.84 15.78
N MET A 43 -7.68 -2.96 15.24
CA MET A 43 -7.84 -1.51 15.35
C MET A 43 -8.80 -1.02 14.25
N PRO A 44 -9.43 0.16 14.43
CA PRO A 44 -10.23 0.77 13.38
C PRO A 44 -9.42 0.97 12.08
N PRO A 45 -10.05 0.81 10.89
CA PRO A 45 -9.39 1.02 9.62
C PRO A 45 -8.95 2.47 9.46
N THR A 46 -7.74 2.66 8.93
CA THR A 46 -7.15 3.99 8.74
C THR A 46 -6.63 4.12 7.31
N ARG A 47 -6.66 5.32 6.75
CA ARG A 47 -6.01 5.63 5.48
C ARG A 47 -4.84 6.56 5.73
N ASP A 48 -3.66 6.19 5.22
CA ASP A 48 -2.45 6.99 5.26
C ASP A 48 -2.22 7.71 3.92
N HIS A 49 -1.90 8.99 3.99
CA HIS A 49 -1.58 9.80 2.83
C HIS A 49 -0.08 9.72 2.57
N LYS A 50 0.34 8.81 1.69
CA LYS A 50 1.77 8.57 1.45
C LYS A 50 2.43 9.64 0.58
N ARG A 51 1.69 10.27 -0.32
CA ARG A 51 2.24 11.23 -1.30
C ARG A 51 2.45 12.61 -0.66
N ILE A 52 3.54 13.27 -1.01
CA ILE A 52 3.92 14.57 -0.42
C ILE A 52 3.10 15.75 -0.96
N GLY A 53 2.58 15.65 -2.17
CA GLY A 53 1.86 16.72 -2.87
C GLY A 53 0.36 16.56 -2.81
N GLU A 54 -0.34 17.69 -2.94
CA GLU A 54 -1.79 17.76 -3.03
C GLU A 54 -2.34 16.87 -4.15
N GLY A 55 -3.52 16.28 -3.91
CA GLY A 55 -4.16 15.38 -4.88
C GLY A 55 -3.37 14.09 -5.14
N ASP A 56 -2.67 13.57 -4.14
CA ASP A 56 -1.81 12.37 -4.22
C ASP A 56 -0.68 12.48 -5.26
N THR A 57 -0.03 13.66 -5.34
CA THR A 57 1.06 13.93 -6.31
C THR A 57 2.46 13.92 -5.67
N GLY A 58 3.51 13.88 -6.49
CA GLY A 58 4.90 13.86 -6.02
C GLY A 58 5.36 12.46 -5.53
N PRO A 59 6.57 12.33 -4.96
CA PRO A 59 7.09 11.04 -4.49
C PRO A 59 6.33 10.48 -3.27
N ASN A 60 6.44 9.16 -3.05
CA ASN A 60 5.97 8.52 -1.83
C ASN A 60 6.84 8.93 -0.62
N THR A 61 6.22 9.00 0.55
CA THR A 61 6.83 9.26 1.85
C THR A 61 6.41 8.18 2.86
N GLY A 62 6.88 8.29 4.10
CA GLY A 62 6.41 7.43 5.19
C GLY A 62 4.94 7.67 5.60
N GLY A 63 4.34 8.79 5.17
CA GLY A 63 3.01 9.24 5.55
C GLY A 63 3.03 10.72 5.91
N THR A 64 2.19 11.53 5.27
CA THR A 64 2.03 12.96 5.57
C THR A 64 0.90 13.21 6.57
N GLY A 65 0.03 12.22 6.76
CA GLY A 65 -1.08 12.28 7.70
C GLY A 65 -2.03 11.10 7.50
N THR A 66 -2.88 10.86 8.50
CA THR A 66 -3.78 9.71 8.54
C THR A 66 -5.20 10.11 8.90
N ILE A 67 -6.18 9.42 8.35
CA ILE A 67 -7.60 9.57 8.70
C ILE A 67 -8.19 8.20 9.02
N THR A 68 -8.94 8.12 10.11
CA THR A 68 -9.70 6.93 10.51
C THR A 68 -11.19 7.24 10.38
N ASP A 69 -11.90 6.45 9.58
CA ASP A 69 -13.34 6.63 9.36
C ASP A 69 -14.04 5.29 9.12
N SER A 70 -15.29 5.17 9.60
CA SER A 70 -16.09 3.94 9.48
C SER A 70 -16.49 3.59 8.05
N SER A 71 -16.44 4.55 7.11
CA SER A 71 -16.76 4.32 5.70
C SER A 71 -15.56 3.88 4.86
N LEU A 72 -14.37 3.74 5.47
CA LEU A 72 -13.18 3.25 4.76
C LEU A 72 -13.32 1.80 4.31
N LEU A 73 -14.10 0.99 5.04
CA LEU A 73 -14.47 -0.36 4.66
C LEU A 73 -15.96 -0.37 4.27
N SER A 74 -16.27 -1.03 3.16
CA SER A 74 -17.67 -1.32 2.80
C SER A 74 -18.23 -2.48 3.64
N ALA A 75 -19.55 -2.61 3.65
CA ALA A 75 -20.21 -3.76 4.28
C ALA A 75 -19.75 -5.10 3.66
N GLU A 76 -19.33 -5.10 2.40
CA GLU A 76 -18.78 -6.29 1.72
C GLU A 76 -17.38 -6.63 2.24
N ASP A 77 -16.54 -5.61 2.48
CA ASP A 77 -15.19 -5.76 3.04
C ASP A 77 -15.21 -6.29 4.48
N SER A 78 -16.28 -6.00 5.21
CA SER A 78 -16.49 -6.41 6.61
C SER A 78 -16.85 -7.89 6.78
N SER A 79 -17.21 -8.57 5.69
CA SER A 79 -17.80 -9.92 5.71
C SER A 79 -16.82 -11.05 5.43
N LYS A 80 -15.59 -10.73 5.01
CA LYS A 80 -14.53 -11.71 4.75
C LYS A 80 -13.48 -11.62 5.86
N PRO A 81 -13.16 -12.73 6.53
CA PRO A 81 -12.06 -12.77 7.49
C PRO A 81 -10.71 -12.56 6.79
#